data_AF-A0A2D4LMU7-F1
#
_entry.id   AF-A0A2D4LMU7-F1
#
_cell.length_a   1.000
_cell.length_b   1.000
_cell.length_c   1.000
_cell.angle_alpha   90.00
_cell.angle_beta   90.00
_cell.angle_gamma   90.00
#
_symmetry.space_group_name_H-M   'P 1'
#
loop_
_entity.id
_entity.type
_entity.pdbx_description
1 polymer ?
#
loop_
_entity_poly.entity_id
_entity_poly.type
_entity_poly.pdbx_seq_one_letter_code
_entity_poly.pdbx_strand_id
1 'polypeptide(L)'
;EDVSGWPLLPFFKALANNKGILLCSGQNWKKQRRFSIVTLKALGMGKSNVEYHIQEEAQSLVEVFRKTEGKPMNPSFSVNWAVSNVICALVFGHRFSTEDETFHHLLEAIEEIFNVSETVATNLYNMFPWIMQRVPGPHQKAFSSCSFVQSFIREEIKKHQEAEHQEKDQDFIHFYLAEIEKTKNQPKTPYDEKNMVQSIFDLFLG
;
A
#
# COMPACT_ATOMS: atom_id res chain seq x y z
N GLU A 1 8.70 -8.38 -29.51
CA GLU A 1 8.91 -7.18 -28.68
C GLU A 1 8.30 -7.42 -27.30
N ASP A 2 9.11 -7.83 -26.33
CA ASP A 2 8.67 -7.99 -24.94
C ASP A 2 9.81 -7.65 -23.97
N VAL A 3 10.37 -6.45 -24.14
CA VAL A 3 11.47 -5.90 -23.32
C VAL A 3 10.93 -5.10 -22.12
N SER A 4 9.62 -5.19 -21.85
CA SER A 4 8.90 -4.35 -20.88
C SER A 4 8.83 -4.91 -19.46
N GLY A 5 9.37 -6.11 -19.22
CA GLY A 5 9.44 -6.69 -17.88
C GLY A 5 10.74 -6.30 -17.19
N TRP A 6 10.68 -5.47 -16.14
CA TRP A 6 11.81 -5.35 -15.20
C TRP A 6 12.07 -6.73 -14.58
N PRO A 7 13.28 -7.30 -14.71
CA PRO A 7 13.63 -8.51 -13.98
C PRO A 7 13.68 -8.18 -12.49
N LEU A 8 12.62 -8.57 -11.78
CA LEU A 8 12.53 -8.37 -10.33
C LEU A 8 13.58 -9.21 -9.63
N LEU A 9 14.35 -8.57 -8.76
CA LEU A 9 15.33 -9.27 -7.93
C LEU A 9 14.62 -10.31 -7.04
N PRO A 10 15.27 -11.45 -6.72
CA PRO A 10 14.65 -12.54 -5.96
C PRO A 10 13.97 -12.10 -4.66
N PHE A 11 14.53 -11.12 -3.94
CA PHE A 11 13.94 -10.56 -2.73
C PHE A 11 12.57 -9.91 -3.01
N PHE A 12 12.51 -8.98 -3.96
CA PHE A 12 11.24 -8.32 -4.34
C PHE A 12 10.22 -9.29 -4.92
N LYS A 13 10.68 -10.31 -5.65
CA LYS A 13 9.80 -11.39 -6.14
C LYS A 13 9.19 -12.18 -4.98
N ALA A 14 9.96 -12.45 -3.92
CA ALA A 14 9.46 -13.13 -2.74
C ALA A 14 8.47 -12.27 -1.93
N LEU A 15 8.66 -10.95 -1.90
CA LEU A 15 7.76 -10.02 -1.21
C LEU A 15 6.38 -9.92 -1.87
N ALA A 16 6.32 -9.71 -3.18
CA ALA A 16 5.07 -9.40 -3.88
C ALA A 16 4.42 -10.59 -4.61
N ASN A 17 5.14 -11.70 -4.80
CA ASN A 17 4.65 -12.92 -5.46
C ASN A 17 3.89 -12.67 -6.79
N ASN A 18 4.38 -11.72 -7.61
CA ASN A 18 3.79 -11.30 -8.88
C ASN A 18 2.33 -10.76 -8.77
N LYS A 19 2.00 -10.12 -7.65
CA LYS A 19 0.71 -9.46 -7.39
C LYS A 19 0.88 -7.94 -7.29
N GLY A 20 -0.22 -7.20 -7.35
CA GLY A 20 -0.23 -5.74 -7.17
C GLY A 20 0.01 -4.96 -8.47
N ILE A 21 0.63 -3.78 -8.35
CA ILE A 21 0.91 -2.82 -9.42
C ILE A 21 2.40 -2.43 -9.56
N LEU A 22 3.21 -2.59 -8.50
CA LEU A 22 4.63 -2.23 -8.50
C LEU A 22 5.54 -3.40 -8.91
N LEU A 23 5.39 -4.54 -8.24
CA LEU A 23 6.32 -5.67 -8.34
C LEU A 23 5.70 -6.88 -9.06
N CYS A 24 4.80 -6.63 -10.01
CA CYS A 24 4.25 -7.65 -10.89
C CYS A 24 4.65 -7.39 -12.36
N SER A 25 4.52 -8.42 -13.20
CA SER A 25 4.90 -8.32 -14.61
C SER A 25 3.86 -8.93 -15.55
N GLY A 26 4.05 -8.68 -16.85
CA GLY A 26 3.21 -9.24 -17.92
C GLY A 26 1.77 -8.71 -17.90
N GLN A 27 0.81 -9.59 -18.18
CA GLN A 27 -0.60 -9.22 -18.28
C GLN A 27 -1.23 -8.84 -16.93
N ASN A 28 -0.71 -9.37 -15.81
CA ASN A 28 -1.19 -8.98 -14.48
C ASN A 28 -0.91 -7.49 -14.24
N TRP A 29 0.35 -7.07 -14.44
CA TRP A 29 0.76 -5.68 -14.32
C TRP A 29 -0.05 -4.72 -15.19
N LYS A 30 -0.22 -5.05 -16.49
CA LYS A 30 -0.99 -4.20 -17.41
C LYS A 30 -2.42 -3.99 -16.93
N LYS A 31 -3.08 -5.04 -16.45
CA LYS A 31 -4.47 -4.97 -15.97
C LYS A 31 -4.57 -4.23 -14.64
N GLN A 32 -3.74 -4.57 -13.66
CA GLN A 32 -3.74 -3.94 -12.33
C GLN A 32 -3.37 -2.46 -12.38
N ARG A 33 -2.34 -2.10 -13.15
CA ARG A 33 -1.93 -0.70 -13.35
C ARG A 33 -3.02 0.11 -14.05
N ARG A 34 -3.62 -0.43 -15.11
CA ARG A 34 -4.72 0.24 -15.83
C ARG A 34 -5.92 0.45 -14.91
N PHE A 35 -6.33 -0.59 -14.19
CA PHE A 35 -7.43 -0.50 -13.23
C PHE A 35 -7.15 0.60 -12.20
N SER A 36 -6.01 0.55 -11.54
CA SER A 36 -5.66 1.49 -10.47
C SER A 36 -5.64 2.95 -10.95
N ILE A 37 -5.05 3.23 -12.12
CA ILE A 37 -5.03 4.58 -12.70
C ILE A 37 -6.45 5.08 -13.01
N VAL A 38 -7.31 4.22 -13.58
CA VAL A 38 -8.69 4.59 -13.93
C VAL A 38 -9.49 4.86 -12.66
N THR A 39 -9.38 3.97 -11.66
CA THR A 39 -10.06 4.08 -10.38
C THR A 39 -9.62 5.33 -9.62
N LEU A 40 -8.31 5.57 -9.45
CA LEU A 40 -7.81 6.77 -8.77
C LEU A 40 -8.30 8.06 -9.46
N LYS A 41 -8.33 8.11 -10.80
CA LYS A 41 -8.91 9.25 -11.54
C LYS A 41 -10.41 9.43 -11.29
N ALA A 42 -11.16 8.33 -11.15
CA ALA A 42 -12.58 8.36 -10.80
C ALA A 42 -12.80 8.88 -9.37
N LEU A 43 -11.94 8.49 -8.43
CA LEU A 43 -11.90 8.96 -7.04
C LEU A 43 -11.50 10.44 -6.91
N GLY A 44 -11.11 11.08 -8.01
CA GLY A 44 -10.76 12.49 -8.05
C GLY A 44 -9.26 12.77 -8.00
N MET A 45 -8.40 11.79 -8.25
CA MET A 45 -6.97 12.04 -8.49
C MET A 45 -6.80 12.97 -9.69
N GLY A 46 -6.26 14.17 -9.44
CA GLY A 46 -6.18 15.26 -10.42
C GLY A 46 -7.43 16.13 -10.51
N LYS A 47 -8.34 16.06 -9.52
CA LYS A 47 -9.54 16.90 -9.34
C LYS A 47 -9.65 17.37 -7.88
N SER A 48 -10.68 18.15 -7.58
CA SER A 48 -10.90 18.82 -6.28
C SER A 48 -11.08 17.88 -5.07
N ASN A 49 -11.52 16.63 -5.27
CA ASN A 49 -11.76 15.71 -4.14
C ASN A 49 -10.47 15.27 -3.44
N VAL A 50 -9.46 14.87 -4.21
CA VAL A 50 -8.13 14.54 -3.64
C VAL A 50 -7.44 15.79 -3.09
N GLU A 51 -7.64 16.94 -3.73
CA GLU A 51 -7.11 18.20 -3.25
C GLU A 51 -7.63 18.54 -1.84
N TYR A 52 -8.91 18.29 -1.56
CA TYR A 52 -9.47 18.47 -0.23
C TYR A 52 -8.73 17.64 0.83
N HIS A 53 -8.56 16.34 0.60
CA HIS A 53 -7.83 15.47 1.55
C HIS A 53 -6.37 15.90 1.73
N ILE A 54 -5.70 16.32 0.65
CA ILE A 54 -4.32 16.84 0.73
C ILE A 54 -4.28 18.12 1.58
N GLN A 55 -5.19 19.06 1.35
CA GLN A 55 -5.25 20.31 2.11
C GLN A 55 -5.54 20.04 3.59
N GLU A 56 -6.43 19.10 3.87
CA GLU A 56 -6.80 18.70 5.23
C GLU A 56 -5.62 18.11 6.00
N GLU A 57 -4.87 17.18 5.40
CA GLU A 57 -3.67 16.60 6.01
C GLU A 57 -2.51 17.61 6.09
N ALA A 58 -2.39 18.54 5.12
CA ALA A 58 -1.43 19.63 5.19
C ALA A 58 -1.72 20.59 6.35
N GLN A 59 -3.00 20.89 6.64
CA GLN A 59 -3.38 21.69 7.80
C GLN A 59 -3.03 20.98 9.11
N SER A 60 -3.29 19.67 9.20
CA SER A 60 -2.88 18.85 10.34
C SER A 60 -1.36 18.90 10.57
N LEU A 61 -0.55 18.80 9.50
CA LEU A 61 0.91 18.95 9.57
C LEU A 61 1.35 20.32 10.08
N VAL A 62 0.74 21.40 9.59
CA VAL A 62 1.06 22.76 10.04
C VAL A 62 0.80 22.89 11.55
N GLU A 63 -0.29 22.32 12.05
CA GLU A 63 -0.60 22.35 13.47
C GLU A 63 0.41 21.54 14.31
N VAL A 64 0.83 20.37 13.83
CA VAL A 64 1.89 19.58 14.46
C VAL A 64 3.20 20.37 14.53
N PHE A 65 3.61 21.02 13.45
CA PHE A 65 4.83 21.82 13.42
C PHE A 65 4.73 23.06 14.31
N ARG A 66 3.55 23.71 14.38
CA ARG A 66 3.32 24.85 15.27
C ARG A 66 3.52 24.48 16.74
N LYS A 67 3.07 23.28 17.16
CA LYS A 67 3.23 22.76 18.53
C LYS A 67 4.68 22.53 18.95
N THR A 68 5.63 22.50 18.01
CA THR A 68 7.06 22.37 18.37
C THR A 68 7.67 23.65 18.91
N GLU A 69 7.00 24.80 18.74
CA GLU A 69 7.47 26.11 19.24
C GLU A 69 8.91 26.45 18.77
N GLY A 70 9.27 26.01 17.56
CA GLY A 70 10.61 26.23 16.99
C GLY A 70 11.70 25.30 17.51
N LYS A 71 11.36 24.31 18.34
CA LYS A 71 12.32 23.29 18.79
C LYS A 71 12.64 22.32 17.64
N PRO A 72 13.88 21.83 17.52
CA PRO A 72 14.22 20.78 16.56
C PRO A 72 13.33 19.54 16.76
N MET A 73 12.79 19.03 15.66
CA MET A 73 12.04 17.77 15.64
C MET A 73 12.43 16.94 14.40
N ASN A 74 12.16 15.65 14.43
CA ASN A 74 12.22 14.80 13.24
C ASN A 74 10.85 14.82 12.53
N PRO A 75 10.72 15.41 11.33
CA PRO A 75 9.44 15.52 10.64
C PRO A 75 9.01 14.23 9.92
N SER A 76 9.90 13.23 9.78
CA SER A 76 9.65 12.06 8.95
C SER A 76 8.36 11.34 9.32
N PHE A 77 8.12 11.10 10.61
CA PHE A 77 6.90 10.44 11.07
C PHE A 77 5.65 11.25 10.74
N SER A 78 5.64 12.55 11.05
CA SER A 78 4.47 13.41 10.79
C SER A 78 4.15 13.49 9.29
N VAL A 79 5.18 13.62 8.45
CA VAL A 79 5.02 13.65 6.98
C VAL A 79 4.50 12.32 6.46
N ASN A 80 5.08 11.19 6.89
CA ASN A 80 4.63 9.85 6.49
C ASN A 80 3.19 9.58 6.93
N TRP A 81 2.81 10.03 8.13
CA TRP A 81 1.44 9.94 8.63
C TRP A 81 0.45 10.71 7.74
N ALA A 82 0.76 11.97 7.41
CA ALA A 82 -0.10 12.80 6.58
C ALA A 82 -0.25 12.24 5.14
N VAL A 83 0.85 11.82 4.52
CA VAL A 83 0.83 11.20 3.19
C VAL A 83 0.02 9.90 3.22
N SER A 84 0.24 9.07 4.23
CA SER A 84 -0.48 7.79 4.37
C SER A 84 -1.97 8.00 4.63
N ASN A 85 -2.36 9.05 5.36
CA ASN A 85 -3.77 9.39 5.57
C ASN A 85 -4.49 9.85 4.29
N VAL A 86 -3.80 10.56 3.39
CA VAL A 86 -4.37 10.85 2.06
C VAL A 86 -4.66 9.56 1.31
N ILE A 87 -3.74 8.58 1.38
CA ILE A 87 -3.93 7.26 0.77
C ILE A 87 -5.09 6.51 1.45
N CYS A 88 -5.15 6.51 2.78
CA CYS A 88 -6.24 5.90 3.55
C CYS A 88 -7.61 6.49 3.18
N ALA A 89 -7.72 7.81 3.06
CA ALA A 89 -8.96 8.46 2.66
C ALA A 89 -9.43 7.98 1.28
N LEU A 90 -8.50 7.76 0.34
CA LEU A 90 -8.84 7.29 -1.01
C LEU A 90 -9.11 5.79 -1.09
N VAL A 91 -8.45 5.01 -0.25
CA VAL A 91 -8.50 3.55 -0.33
C VAL A 91 -9.55 2.95 0.59
N PHE A 92 -9.62 3.44 1.83
CA PHE A 92 -10.51 2.96 2.90
C PHE A 92 -11.72 3.88 3.12
N GLY A 93 -11.76 5.06 2.49
CA GLY A 93 -12.83 6.04 2.68
C GLY A 93 -12.72 6.85 3.97
N HIS A 94 -11.72 6.58 4.82
CA HIS A 94 -11.54 7.29 6.08
C HIS A 94 -10.05 7.50 6.42
N ARG A 95 -9.82 8.26 7.49
CA ARG A 95 -8.49 8.62 8.00
C ARG A 95 -8.26 8.03 9.37
N PHE A 96 -7.00 7.96 9.78
CA PHE A 96 -6.57 7.52 11.09
C PHE A 96 -6.12 8.70 11.95
N SER A 97 -6.39 8.62 13.24
CA SER A 97 -5.89 9.60 14.21
C SER A 97 -4.36 9.51 14.34
N THR A 98 -3.71 10.61 14.72
CA THR A 98 -2.28 10.59 15.11
C THR A 98 -2.03 9.72 16.33
N GLU A 99 -3.06 9.46 17.14
CA GLU A 99 -3.00 8.67 18.38
C GLU A 99 -3.34 7.19 18.14
N ASP A 100 -3.66 6.79 16.92
CA ASP A 100 -3.96 5.39 16.62
C ASP A 100 -2.67 4.54 16.62
N GLU A 101 -2.51 3.74 17.67
CA GLU A 101 -1.35 2.85 17.84
C GLU A 101 -1.23 1.81 16.72
N THR A 102 -2.35 1.35 16.16
CA THR A 102 -2.35 0.36 15.08
C THR A 102 -1.81 1.00 13.80
N PHE A 103 -2.24 2.22 13.51
CA PHE A 103 -1.74 2.99 12.37
C PHE A 103 -0.27 3.38 12.56
N HIS A 104 0.15 3.70 13.79
CA HIS A 104 1.57 3.92 14.10
C HIS A 104 2.41 2.69 13.73
N HIS A 105 2.01 1.50 14.17
CA HIS A 105 2.69 0.25 13.82
C HIS A 105 2.66 -0.07 12.32
N LEU A 106 1.61 0.35 11.60
CA LEU A 106 1.56 0.24 10.14
C LEU A 106 2.69 1.07 9.49
N LEU A 107 2.87 2.32 9.92
CA LEU A 107 3.92 3.20 9.39
C LEU A 107 5.32 2.69 9.73
N GLU A 108 5.53 2.19 10.94
CA GLU A 108 6.80 1.55 11.34
C GLU A 108 7.10 0.31 10.47
N ALA A 109 6.09 -0.52 10.21
CA ALA A 109 6.23 -1.70 9.36
C ALA A 109 6.59 -1.31 7.92
N ILE A 110 5.97 -0.27 7.37
CA ILE A 110 6.29 0.26 6.03
C ILE A 110 7.72 0.79 5.99
N GLU A 111 8.12 1.62 6.96
CA GLU A 111 9.47 2.17 7.06
C GLU A 111 10.53 1.06 7.16
N GLU A 112 10.25 0.00 7.91
CA GLU A 112 11.14 -1.15 8.02
C GLU A 112 11.34 -1.86 6.67
N ILE A 113 10.27 -2.03 5.90
CA ILE A 113 10.33 -2.66 4.57
C ILE A 113 11.22 -1.84 3.63
N PHE A 114 11.10 -0.51 3.66
CA PHE A 114 11.97 0.39 2.91
C PHE A 114 13.43 0.26 3.33
N ASN A 115 13.70 0.32 4.64
CA ASN A 115 15.05 0.28 5.19
C ASN A 115 15.79 -1.03 4.89
N VAL A 116 15.07 -2.15 4.79
CA VAL A 116 15.68 -3.47 4.53
C VAL A 116 16.10 -3.62 3.07
N SER A 117 15.42 -2.94 2.14
CA SER A 117 15.65 -3.09 0.69
C SER A 117 17.09 -2.78 0.26
N GLU A 118 17.80 -1.92 0.99
CA GLU A 118 19.18 -1.50 0.70
C GLU A 118 20.26 -2.20 1.55
N THR A 119 19.89 -3.24 2.31
CA THR A 119 20.83 -3.91 3.23
C THR A 119 21.69 -4.99 2.57
N VAL A 120 22.84 -5.30 3.20
CA VAL A 120 23.69 -6.45 2.83
C VAL A 120 22.90 -7.77 2.86
N ALA A 121 21.95 -7.92 3.80
CA ALA A 121 21.09 -9.08 3.89
C ALA A 121 20.22 -9.26 2.64
N THR A 122 19.66 -8.16 2.11
CA THR A 122 18.88 -8.18 0.86
C THR A 122 19.76 -8.53 -0.35
N ASN A 123 20.97 -7.99 -0.41
CA ASN A 123 21.93 -8.35 -1.47
C ASN A 123 22.31 -9.84 -1.41
N LEU A 124 22.57 -10.38 -0.21
CA LEU A 124 22.79 -11.80 -0.01
C LEU A 124 21.56 -12.63 -0.40
N TYR A 125 20.34 -12.16 -0.12
CA TYR A 125 19.11 -12.83 -0.53
C TYR A 125 18.99 -12.89 -2.06
N ASN A 126 19.37 -11.82 -2.75
CA ASN A 126 19.34 -11.77 -4.21
C ASN A 126 20.37 -12.72 -4.86
N MET A 127 21.51 -12.96 -4.20
CA MET A 127 22.52 -13.92 -4.68
C MET A 127 22.20 -15.37 -4.31
N PHE A 128 21.71 -15.61 -3.08
CA PHE A 128 21.52 -16.95 -2.51
C PHE A 128 20.15 -17.10 -1.83
N PRO A 129 19.04 -16.99 -2.58
CA PRO A 129 17.69 -16.94 -2.00
C PRO A 129 17.35 -18.21 -1.21
N TRP A 130 17.77 -19.40 -1.68
CA TRP A 130 17.48 -20.67 -1.00
C TRP A 130 18.16 -20.80 0.38
N ILE A 131 19.29 -20.11 0.60
CA ILE A 131 20.01 -20.11 1.88
C ILE A 131 19.34 -19.07 2.77
N MET A 132 19.20 -17.86 2.24
CA MET A 132 18.72 -16.72 3.01
C MET A 132 17.27 -16.87 3.48
N GLN A 133 16.43 -17.62 2.76
CA GLN A 133 15.09 -18.02 3.23
C GLN A 133 15.09 -18.76 4.57
N ARG A 134 16.19 -19.44 4.93
CA ARG A 134 16.31 -20.25 6.16
C ARG A 134 17.11 -19.54 7.25
N VAL A 135 17.80 -18.46 6.92
CA VAL A 135 18.69 -17.74 7.84
C VAL A 135 17.92 -16.57 8.48
N PRO A 136 18.00 -16.39 9.81
CA PRO A 136 17.42 -15.22 10.46
C PRO A 136 18.16 -13.94 10.05
N GLY A 137 17.45 -12.83 9.95
CA GLY A 137 18.06 -11.55 9.62
C GLY A 137 17.05 -10.45 9.30
N PRO A 138 17.52 -9.24 8.95
CA PRO A 138 16.66 -8.10 8.63
C PRO A 138 15.66 -8.38 7.51
N HIS A 139 16.02 -9.21 6.52
CA HIS A 139 15.13 -9.64 5.45
C HIS A 139 13.92 -10.43 5.94
N GLN A 140 14.06 -11.23 7.02
CA GLN A 140 12.92 -11.92 7.64
C GLN A 140 11.99 -10.96 8.36
N LYS A 141 12.56 -9.95 9.02
CA LYS A 141 11.79 -8.90 9.69
C LYS A 141 10.92 -8.14 8.67
N ALA A 142 11.49 -7.80 7.50
CA ALA A 142 10.73 -7.24 6.38
C ALA A 142 9.58 -8.14 5.89
N PHE A 143 9.77 -9.46 5.79
CA PHE A 143 8.66 -10.37 5.44
C PHE A 143 7.56 -10.39 6.50
N SER A 144 7.91 -10.31 7.78
CA SER A 144 6.95 -10.18 8.88
C SER A 144 6.20 -8.84 8.80
N SER A 145 6.89 -7.74 8.54
CA SER A 145 6.28 -6.42 8.37
C SER A 145 5.35 -6.37 7.16
N CYS A 146 5.72 -6.97 6.03
CA CYS A 146 4.79 -7.15 4.89
C CYS A 146 3.54 -7.94 5.30
N SER A 147 3.71 -9.00 6.08
CA SER A 147 2.58 -9.83 6.55
C SER A 147 1.66 -9.05 7.49
N PHE A 148 2.21 -8.19 8.33
CA PHE A 148 1.46 -7.27 9.18
C PHE A 148 0.65 -6.28 8.34
N VAL A 149 1.29 -5.57 7.41
CA VAL A 149 0.62 -4.60 6.52
C VAL A 149 -0.51 -5.26 5.73
N GLN A 150 -0.26 -6.43 5.14
CA GLN A 150 -1.30 -7.18 4.43
C GLN A 150 -2.45 -7.63 5.33
N SER A 151 -2.19 -7.91 6.61
CA SER A 151 -3.24 -8.30 7.56
C SER A 151 -4.10 -7.11 7.95
N PHE A 152 -3.47 -5.96 8.20
CA PHE A 152 -4.16 -4.69 8.43
C PHE A 152 -5.10 -4.35 7.26
N ILE A 153 -4.59 -4.40 6.02
CA ILE A 153 -5.40 -4.12 4.82
C ILE A 153 -6.60 -5.08 4.70
N ARG A 154 -6.42 -6.37 5.03
CA ARG A 154 -7.53 -7.35 5.02
C ARG A 154 -8.57 -7.03 6.07
N GLU A 155 -8.16 -6.54 7.24
CA GLU A 155 -9.09 -6.11 8.28
C GLU A 155 -9.94 -4.92 7.80
N GLU A 156 -9.33 -3.94 7.15
CA GLU A 156 -10.05 -2.78 6.58
C GLU A 156 -10.99 -3.20 5.44
N ILE A 157 -10.57 -4.11 4.56
CA ILE A 157 -11.46 -4.70 3.53
C ILE A 157 -12.66 -5.38 4.18
N LYS A 158 -12.46 -6.12 5.27
CA LYS A 158 -13.53 -6.81 5.98
C LYS A 158 -14.50 -5.82 6.62
N LYS A 159 -13.99 -4.79 7.32
CA LYS A 159 -14.82 -3.71 7.88
C LYS A 159 -15.67 -3.02 6.80
N HIS A 160 -15.06 -2.72 5.65
CA HIS A 160 -15.75 -2.13 4.51
C HIS A 160 -16.84 -3.05 3.93
N GLN A 161 -16.63 -4.38 3.93
CA GLN A 161 -17.65 -5.34 3.47
C GLN A 161 -18.83 -5.45 4.45
N GLU A 162 -18.58 -5.40 5.76
CA GLU A 162 -19.59 -5.51 6.82
C GLU A 162 -20.44 -4.25 6.99
N ALA A 163 -19.95 -3.09 6.53
CA ALA A 163 -20.71 -1.84 6.47
C ALA A 163 -21.80 -1.88 5.37
N GLU A 164 -22.88 -2.65 5.61
CA GLU A 164 -23.93 -2.89 4.61
C GLU A 164 -24.94 -1.72 4.43
N HIS A 165 -24.94 -0.68 5.28
CA HIS A 165 -26.05 0.31 5.31
C HIS A 165 -25.67 1.80 5.33
N GLN A 166 -24.39 2.15 5.36
CA GLN A 166 -23.98 3.53 5.12
C GLN A 166 -23.78 3.72 3.62
N GLU A 167 -24.07 4.91 3.10
CA GLU A 167 -23.67 5.30 1.74
C GLU A 167 -22.23 4.85 1.56
N LYS A 168 -22.01 3.80 0.75
CA LYS A 168 -20.66 3.27 0.58
C LYS A 168 -19.88 4.37 -0.12
N ASP A 169 -19.00 5.01 0.62
CA ASP A 169 -18.05 5.95 0.07
C ASP A 169 -17.40 5.27 -1.13
N GLN A 170 -17.44 5.96 -2.27
CA GLN A 170 -16.83 5.45 -3.49
C GLN A 170 -15.32 5.50 -3.27
N ASP A 171 -14.75 4.47 -2.65
CA ASP A 171 -13.33 4.30 -2.37
C ASP A 171 -12.71 3.21 -3.27
N PHE A 172 -11.39 3.04 -3.19
CA PHE A 172 -10.69 2.06 -4.01
C PHE A 172 -11.19 0.62 -3.78
N ILE A 173 -11.49 0.24 -2.52
CA ILE A 173 -11.98 -1.09 -2.16
C ILE A 173 -13.34 -1.34 -2.83
N HIS A 174 -14.25 -0.38 -2.77
CA HIS A 174 -15.56 -0.44 -3.42
C HIS A 174 -15.42 -0.77 -4.91
N PHE A 175 -14.62 0.01 -5.64
CA PHE A 175 -14.41 -0.21 -7.07
C PHE A 175 -13.76 -1.56 -7.37
N TYR A 176 -12.79 -1.99 -6.55
CA TYR A 176 -12.08 -3.23 -6.79
C TYR A 176 -12.98 -4.45 -6.52
N LEU A 177 -13.77 -4.44 -5.45
CA LEU A 177 -14.77 -5.48 -5.16
C LEU A 177 -15.80 -5.59 -6.29
N ALA A 178 -16.26 -4.47 -6.84
CA ALA A 178 -17.16 -4.47 -7.99
C ALA A 178 -16.52 -5.10 -9.25
N GLU A 179 -15.23 -4.87 -9.50
CA GLU A 179 -14.51 -5.48 -10.63
C GLU A 179 -14.26 -6.98 -10.41
N ILE A 180 -14.03 -7.42 -9.17
CA ILE A 180 -13.99 -8.86 -8.82
C ILE A 180 -15.34 -9.50 -9.18
N GLU A 181 -16.45 -8.93 -8.72
CA GLU A 181 -17.79 -9.46 -8.96
C GLU A 181 -18.14 -9.51 -10.45
N LYS A 182 -17.81 -8.45 -11.18
CA LYS A 182 -18.00 -8.36 -12.64
C LYS A 182 -17.19 -9.39 -13.42
N THR A 183 -16.01 -9.77 -12.92
CA THR A 183 -15.09 -10.69 -13.62
C THR A 183 -15.10 -12.11 -13.08
N LYS A 184 -15.93 -12.43 -12.09
CA LYS A 184 -15.99 -13.75 -11.42
C LYS A 184 -16.19 -14.94 -12.35
N ASN A 185 -16.92 -14.74 -13.46
CA ASN A 185 -17.20 -15.79 -14.44
C ASN A 185 -16.13 -15.90 -15.54
N GLN A 186 -15.13 -15.01 -15.55
CA GLN A 186 -14.07 -15.03 -16.56
C GLN A 186 -12.94 -15.98 -16.15
N PRO A 187 -12.52 -16.90 -17.03
CA PRO A 187 -11.41 -17.78 -16.73
C PRO A 187 -10.11 -16.98 -16.58
N LYS A 188 -9.34 -17.25 -15.53
CA LYS A 188 -8.01 -16.65 -15.28
C LYS A 188 -8.02 -15.11 -15.19
N THR A 189 -9.03 -14.52 -14.57
CA THR A 189 -9.02 -13.09 -14.22
C THR A 189 -7.90 -12.81 -13.21
N PRO A 190 -7.14 -11.70 -13.35
CA PRO A 190 -6.20 -11.27 -12.32
C PRO A 190 -6.88 -10.60 -11.14
N TYR A 191 -8.17 -10.28 -11.21
CA TYR A 191 -8.87 -9.59 -10.14
C TYR A 191 -9.29 -10.59 -9.07
N ASP A 192 -8.50 -10.62 -7.99
CA ASP A 192 -8.75 -11.39 -6.78
C ASP A 192 -8.34 -10.57 -5.55
N GLU A 193 -8.77 -11.02 -4.37
CA GLU A 193 -8.46 -10.36 -3.09
C GLU A 193 -6.95 -10.23 -2.88
N LYS A 194 -6.15 -11.22 -3.29
CA LYS A 194 -4.69 -11.18 -3.13
C LYS A 194 -4.06 -10.04 -3.94
N ASN A 195 -4.51 -9.83 -5.18
CA ASN A 195 -4.08 -8.70 -6.00
C ASN A 195 -4.62 -7.37 -5.46
N MET A 196 -5.84 -7.33 -4.89
CA MET A 196 -6.38 -6.13 -4.26
C MET A 196 -5.52 -5.69 -3.08
N VAL A 197 -5.28 -6.61 -2.13
CA VAL A 197 -4.46 -6.38 -0.94
C VAL A 197 -3.06 -5.90 -1.35
N GLN A 198 -2.43 -6.58 -2.32
CA GLN A 198 -1.11 -6.16 -2.79
C GLN A 198 -1.15 -4.82 -3.54
N SER A 199 -2.20 -4.51 -4.29
CA SER A 199 -2.33 -3.21 -4.98
C SER A 199 -2.49 -2.07 -3.99
N ILE A 200 -3.28 -2.28 -2.93
CA ILE A 200 -3.43 -1.30 -1.84
C ILE A 200 -2.09 -1.11 -1.13
N PHE A 201 -1.40 -2.19 -0.78
CA PHE A 201 -0.08 -2.11 -0.17
C PHE A 201 0.90 -1.35 -1.07
N ASP A 202 0.90 -1.63 -2.38
CA ASP A 202 1.73 -0.94 -3.35
C ASP A 202 1.41 0.58 -3.45
N LEU A 203 0.19 1.02 -3.15
CA LEU A 203 -0.15 2.45 -3.10
C LEU A 203 0.52 3.15 -1.90
N PHE A 204 0.70 2.46 -0.77
CA PHE A 204 1.46 2.99 0.37
C PHE A 204 2.98 3.06 0.12
N LEU A 205 3.48 2.28 -0.83
CA LEU A 205 4.89 2.25 -1.20
C LEU A 205 5.26 3.23 -2.32
N GLY A 206 4.26 3.75 -3.05
CA GLY A 206 4.43 4.50 -4.31
C GLY A 206 4.39 6.01 -4.19
#